data_AF-A0A7I4BRJ5-F1
#
_entry.id   AF-A0A7I4BRJ5-F1
#
_cell.length_a   1.000
_cell.length_b   1.000
_cell.length_c   1.000
_cell.angle_alpha   90.00
_cell.angle_beta   90.00
_cell.angle_gamma   90.00
#
_symmetry.space_group_name_H-M   'P 1'
#
loop_
_entity.id
_entity.type
_entity.pdbx_description
1 polymer ?
#
loop_
_entity_poly.entity_id
_entity_poly.type
_entity_poly.pdbx_seq_one_letter_code
_entity_poly.pdbx_strand_id
1 'polypeptide(L)'
;MEEVLNEQVVLDGKRVLVTLDSAAGVLQWRGERDGQLILQNDLIGFCSSESGICLYTFRMTKSSSYCGKGLPGRKRKDMVVEFSNDGARRLWCDSLQRILDKAGRPKRLLVLVNPFGGRKTGRKVFSASVEPLLKAAGITYTVKETQFQRHALDLAKESDLSQLDGIVCVSGDGVLVEVLNGLLERSDWERAIKMPIGIIPAGTGNGLAKSVLDHVGEPCDAASATFLVIRGQTQPLDVATAKQSNVKFHSILMLTWGLVADVDIESERLRWMGALRLDVYTLIRISNLRKYNGQLYYIPAPGYEGTGTPLNEEFARTTLMTSGEANSDSSLQKHGDPGSLQKNFSEWREMEGPFILIWLNNVPFVSESVNAAPNAKTDIWT
;
A
#
# COMPACT_ATOMS: atom_id res chain seq x y z
N MET A 1 -12.55 31.37 -11.01
CA MET A 1 -11.81 31.86 -12.18
C MET A 1 -10.51 31.10 -12.23
N GLU A 2 -10.25 30.45 -13.35
CA GLU A 2 -8.96 29.84 -13.66
C GLU A 2 -7.95 30.96 -13.86
N GLU A 3 -6.88 30.95 -13.07
CA GLU A 3 -5.94 32.06 -12.96
C GLU A 3 -4.57 31.59 -13.44
N VAL A 4 -4.07 32.25 -14.49
CA VAL A 4 -2.69 32.13 -14.95
C VAL A 4 -1.93 33.33 -14.40
N LEU A 5 -1.10 33.08 -13.39
CA LEU A 5 -0.26 34.08 -12.76
C LEU A 5 1.11 34.12 -13.46
N ASN A 6 1.56 35.30 -13.87
CA ASN A 6 2.88 35.51 -14.44
C ASN A 6 3.62 36.53 -13.59
N GLU A 7 4.81 36.18 -13.09
CA GLU A 7 5.58 37.08 -12.24
C GLU A 7 7.08 36.95 -12.49
N GLN A 8 7.79 38.09 -12.43
CA GLN A 8 9.25 38.13 -12.46
C GLN A 8 9.77 37.94 -11.03
N VAL A 9 10.37 36.79 -10.76
CA VAL A 9 10.80 36.37 -9.43
C VAL A 9 12.27 35.95 -9.42
N VAL A 10 12.83 35.81 -8.23
CA VAL A 10 14.13 35.17 -8.04
C VAL A 10 13.88 33.73 -7.59
N LEU A 11 14.13 32.78 -8.49
CA LEU A 11 14.00 31.34 -8.23
C LEU A 11 15.38 30.74 -7.95
N ASP A 12 15.58 30.20 -6.73
CA ASP A 12 16.87 29.64 -6.27
C ASP A 12 18.05 30.59 -6.58
N GLY A 13 17.86 31.89 -6.36
CA GLY A 13 18.87 32.94 -6.59
C GLY A 13 18.98 33.45 -8.03
N LYS A 14 18.16 32.97 -8.98
CA LYS A 14 18.17 33.41 -10.39
C LYS A 14 16.89 34.13 -10.78
N ARG A 15 17.02 35.30 -11.42
CA ARG A 15 15.88 36.05 -11.95
C ARG A 15 15.29 35.34 -13.17
N VAL A 16 14.02 34.94 -13.08
CA VAL A 16 13.29 34.21 -14.13
C VAL A 16 11.83 34.65 -14.18
N LEU A 17 11.22 34.54 -15.37
CA LEU A 17 9.78 34.65 -15.50
C LEU A 17 9.16 33.31 -15.10
N VAL A 18 8.28 33.32 -14.11
CA VAL A 18 7.55 32.12 -13.67
C VAL A 18 6.06 32.29 -13.95
N THR A 19 5.48 31.24 -14.52
CA THR A 19 4.05 31.14 -14.81
C THR A 19 3.45 30.03 -13.96
N LEU A 20 2.44 30.36 -13.17
CA LEU A 20 1.60 29.41 -12.45
C LEU A 20 0.24 29.34 -13.15
N ASP A 21 0.00 28.23 -13.86
CA ASP A 21 -1.30 27.88 -14.43
C ASP A 21 -2.06 27.02 -13.42
N SER A 22 -3.01 27.63 -12.72
CA SER A 22 -3.78 26.97 -11.68
C SER A 22 -4.79 25.96 -12.22
N ALA A 23 -5.19 26.08 -13.49
CA ALA A 23 -6.13 25.17 -14.14
C ALA A 23 -5.41 23.90 -14.61
N ALA A 24 -4.25 24.07 -15.25
CA ALA A 24 -3.40 22.95 -15.63
C ALA A 24 -2.67 22.31 -14.44
N GLY A 25 -2.61 23.00 -13.29
CA GLY A 25 -1.83 22.55 -12.13
C GLY A 25 -0.34 22.53 -12.44
N VAL A 26 0.13 23.49 -13.23
CA VAL A 26 1.48 23.53 -13.79
C VAL A 26 2.18 24.81 -13.36
N LEU A 27 3.42 24.68 -12.90
CA LEU A 27 4.33 25.80 -12.66
C LEU A 27 5.50 25.68 -13.62
N GLN A 28 5.73 26.70 -14.43
CA GLN A 28 6.81 26.75 -15.43
C GLN A 28 7.67 27.98 -15.22
N TRP A 29 8.96 27.88 -15.54
CA TRP A 29 9.85 29.03 -15.57
C TRP A 29 10.70 29.05 -16.82
N ARG A 30 10.99 30.26 -17.30
CA ARG A 30 11.87 30.51 -18.45
C ARG A 30 13.10 31.31 -18.02
N GLY A 31 14.28 30.83 -18.41
CA GLY A 31 15.56 31.44 -18.02
C GLY A 31 16.76 30.77 -18.68
N GLU A 32 17.92 30.75 -18.02
CA GLU A 32 19.10 30.01 -18.52
C GLU A 32 18.86 28.50 -18.65
N ARG A 33 17.98 27.96 -17.79
CA ARG A 33 17.49 26.59 -17.85
C ARG A 33 16.01 26.60 -17.57
N ASP A 34 15.22 26.43 -18.62
CA ASP A 34 13.79 26.26 -18.53
C ASP A 34 13.44 25.03 -17.68
N GLY A 35 12.28 25.08 -17.06
CA GLY A 35 11.77 23.93 -16.34
C GLY A 35 10.31 24.06 -15.96
N GLN A 36 9.80 22.95 -15.43
CA GLN A 36 8.40 22.75 -15.13
C GLN A 36 8.24 21.87 -13.89
N LEU A 37 7.16 22.12 -13.15
CA LEU A 37 6.58 21.23 -12.15
C LEU A 37 5.13 20.92 -12.53
N ILE A 38 4.76 19.65 -12.43
CA ILE A 38 3.37 19.23 -12.43
C ILE A 38 2.97 19.17 -10.96
N LEU A 39 2.22 20.16 -10.46
CA LEU A 39 2.03 20.37 -9.03
C LEU A 39 1.37 19.17 -8.34
N GLN A 40 0.44 18.49 -9.01
CA GLN A 40 -0.16 17.26 -8.49
C GLN A 40 0.86 16.11 -8.31
N ASN A 41 1.91 16.07 -9.13
CA ASN A 41 2.90 15.01 -9.16
C ASN A 41 4.22 15.38 -8.47
N ASP A 42 4.51 16.66 -8.29
CA ASP A 42 5.81 17.13 -7.81
C ASP A 42 5.71 17.92 -6.50
N LEU A 43 4.60 18.59 -6.20
CA LEU A 43 4.49 19.47 -5.03
C LEU A 43 4.00 18.70 -3.80
N ILE A 44 4.81 18.66 -2.74
CA ILE A 44 4.43 18.13 -1.43
C ILE A 44 3.62 19.17 -0.65
N GLY A 45 4.06 20.43 -0.68
CA GLY A 45 3.45 21.54 0.04
C GLY A 45 4.30 22.79 -0.12
N PHE A 46 3.96 23.84 0.62
CA PHE A 46 4.75 25.06 0.61
C PHE A 46 4.68 25.77 1.97
N CYS A 47 5.65 26.65 2.22
CA CYS A 47 5.54 27.65 3.26
C CYS A 47 5.82 29.03 2.67
N SER A 48 5.37 30.08 3.35
CA SER A 48 5.66 31.45 2.93
C SER A 48 6.36 32.22 4.05
N SER A 49 7.32 33.04 3.66
CA SER A 49 8.04 34.01 4.48
C SER A 49 7.69 35.44 4.03
N GLU A 50 8.27 36.44 4.68
CA GLU A 50 8.09 37.85 4.29
C GLU A 50 8.62 38.15 2.88
N SER A 51 9.71 37.49 2.47
CA SER A 51 10.39 37.74 1.20
C SER A 51 10.00 36.75 0.08
N GLY A 52 9.32 35.64 0.38
CA GLY A 52 9.07 34.62 -0.63
C GLY A 52 8.22 33.42 -0.23
N ILE A 53 8.28 32.41 -1.08
CA ILE A 53 7.59 31.12 -0.95
C ILE A 53 8.62 30.01 -1.10
N CYS A 54 8.65 29.07 -0.16
CA CYS A 54 9.42 27.84 -0.28
C CYS A 54 8.49 26.71 -0.72
N LEU A 55 8.70 26.18 -1.93
CA LEU A 55 7.98 25.04 -2.47
C LEU A 55 8.71 23.76 -2.11
N TYR A 56 8.05 22.87 -1.37
CA TYR A 56 8.58 21.55 -1.06
C TYR A 56 8.23 20.60 -2.20
N THR A 57 9.22 20.20 -3.00
CA THR A 57 8.98 19.31 -4.14
C THR A 57 9.60 17.93 -3.93
N PHE A 58 9.01 16.90 -4.54
CA PHE A 58 9.53 15.54 -4.56
C PHE A 58 9.63 15.08 -5.99
N ARG A 59 10.82 15.14 -6.59
CA ARG A 59 10.97 15.02 -8.05
C ARG A 59 11.69 13.74 -8.43
N MET A 60 11.26 13.12 -9.52
CA MET A 60 11.99 12.02 -10.14
C MET A 60 13.37 12.48 -10.62
N THR A 61 14.41 11.77 -10.18
CA THR A 61 15.76 11.98 -10.68
C THR A 61 16.00 11.11 -11.91
N LYS A 62 16.56 11.69 -12.98
CA LYS A 62 17.01 10.92 -14.14
C LYS A 62 18.16 10.01 -13.71
N SER A 63 18.17 8.74 -14.16
CA SER A 63 19.27 7.84 -13.87
C SER A 63 20.57 8.41 -14.47
N SER A 64 21.61 8.57 -13.66
CA SER A 64 22.96 8.87 -14.13
C SER A 64 23.50 7.67 -14.92
N SER A 65 23.85 7.87 -16.19
CA SER A 65 24.35 6.82 -17.10
C SER A 65 25.86 6.55 -16.99
N TYR A 66 26.57 7.21 -16.07
CA TYR A 66 28.01 6.97 -15.87
C TYR A 66 28.27 6.15 -14.60
N CYS A 67 28.70 4.89 -14.80
CA CYS A 67 29.22 3.95 -13.80
C CYS A 67 28.43 3.84 -12.48
N GLY A 68 27.27 3.20 -12.53
CA GLY A 68 26.56 2.73 -11.35
C GLY A 68 25.06 2.69 -11.60
N LYS A 69 24.45 1.50 -11.55
CA LYS A 69 23.00 1.28 -11.71
C LYS A 69 22.21 1.95 -10.57
N GLY A 70 22.08 3.27 -10.59
CA GLY A 70 21.11 3.97 -9.74
C GLY A 70 19.73 3.81 -10.38
N LEU A 71 18.83 3.05 -9.74
CA LEU A 71 17.42 3.05 -10.13
C LEU A 71 16.88 4.48 -10.05
N PRO A 72 16.00 4.89 -10.98
CA PRO A 72 15.33 6.17 -10.89
C PRO A 72 14.60 6.24 -9.55
N GLY A 73 14.80 7.33 -8.84
CA GLY A 73 14.20 7.53 -7.52
C GLY A 73 13.79 8.98 -7.33
N ARG A 74 12.82 9.19 -6.46
CA ARG A 74 12.39 10.54 -6.11
C ARG A 74 13.32 11.13 -5.07
N LYS A 75 13.62 12.42 -5.21
CA LYS A 75 14.36 13.19 -4.21
C LYS A 75 13.60 14.45 -3.86
N ARG A 76 13.58 14.76 -2.57
CA ARG A 76 13.09 16.05 -2.10
C ARG A 76 14.03 17.14 -2.58
N LYS A 77 13.46 18.16 -3.20
CA LYS A 77 14.17 19.38 -3.59
C LYS A 77 13.29 20.57 -3.25
N ASP A 78 13.74 21.37 -2.31
CA ASP A 78 13.02 22.57 -1.92
C ASP A 78 13.43 23.70 -2.89
N MET A 79 12.45 24.47 -3.35
CA MET A 79 12.66 25.57 -4.29
C MET A 79 12.21 26.87 -3.64
N VAL A 80 13.06 27.90 -3.68
CA VAL A 80 12.75 29.21 -3.07
C VAL A 80 12.40 30.19 -4.16
N VAL A 81 11.21 30.78 -4.05
CA VAL A 81 10.66 31.79 -4.98
C VAL A 81 10.54 33.11 -4.23
N GLU A 82 11.40 34.07 -4.54
CA GLU A 82 11.38 35.39 -3.91
C GLU A 82 10.65 36.39 -4.79
N PHE A 83 9.77 37.18 -4.17
CA PHE A 83 8.89 38.12 -4.86
C PHE A 83 9.36 39.54 -4.57
N SER A 84 9.34 40.40 -5.60
CA SER A 84 9.59 41.84 -5.41
C SER A 84 8.36 42.58 -4.86
N ASN A 85 7.17 41.96 -4.96
CA ASN A 85 5.89 42.53 -4.57
C ASN A 85 5.16 41.58 -3.62
N ASP A 86 4.83 42.07 -2.42
CA ASP A 86 4.09 41.29 -1.42
C ASP A 86 2.66 40.93 -1.87
N GLY A 87 2.02 41.79 -2.67
CA GLY A 87 0.70 41.50 -3.24
C GLY A 87 0.73 40.28 -4.17
N ALA A 88 1.75 40.18 -5.02
CA ALA A 88 1.96 39.03 -5.90
C ALA A 88 2.23 37.75 -5.09
N ARG A 89 3.10 37.83 -4.07
CA ARG A 89 3.38 36.70 -3.16
C ARG A 89 2.09 36.15 -2.55
N ARG A 90 1.21 37.01 -2.04
CA ARG A 90 -0.07 36.60 -1.43
C ARG A 90 -0.99 35.94 -2.44
N LEU A 91 -1.14 36.49 -3.64
CA LEU A 91 -1.95 35.89 -4.72
C LEU A 91 -1.44 34.48 -5.08
N TRP A 92 -0.11 34.30 -5.15
CA TRP A 92 0.49 33.00 -5.40
C TRP A 92 0.26 32.00 -4.27
N CYS A 93 0.36 32.45 -3.01
CA CYS A 93 0.03 31.61 -1.85
C CYS A 93 -1.41 31.12 -1.91
N ASP A 94 -2.37 32.02 -2.18
CA ASP A 94 -3.78 31.67 -2.26
C ASP A 94 -4.05 30.68 -3.42
N SER A 95 -3.40 30.87 -4.57
CA SER A 95 -3.54 29.97 -5.72
C SER A 95 -2.93 28.60 -5.45
N LEU A 96 -1.73 28.52 -4.86
CA LEU A 96 -1.11 27.27 -4.44
C LEU A 96 -1.95 26.54 -3.39
N GLN A 97 -2.46 27.25 -2.39
CA GLN A 97 -3.33 26.67 -1.36
C GLN A 97 -4.61 26.10 -1.98
N ARG A 98 -5.26 26.83 -2.89
CA ARG A 98 -6.44 26.35 -3.62
C ARG A 98 -6.16 25.07 -4.43
N ILE A 99 -4.97 24.95 -5.05
CA ILE A 99 -4.58 23.75 -5.78
C ILE A 99 -4.41 22.57 -4.82
N LEU A 100 -3.75 22.78 -3.68
CA LEU A 100 -3.57 21.75 -2.66
C LEU A 100 -4.89 21.30 -2.03
N ASP A 101 -5.80 22.24 -1.73
CA ASP A 101 -7.11 21.96 -1.14
C ASP A 101 -7.99 21.13 -2.10
N LYS A 102 -7.89 21.38 -3.41
CA LYS A 102 -8.60 20.60 -4.45
C LYS A 102 -8.02 19.21 -4.68
N ALA A 103 -6.78 18.94 -4.25
CA ALA A 103 -6.11 17.68 -4.50
C ALA A 103 -6.63 16.50 -3.65
N GLY A 104 -7.56 16.74 -2.71
CA GLY A 104 -8.17 15.67 -1.91
C GLY A 104 -7.19 14.98 -0.94
N ARG A 105 -6.14 15.69 -0.52
CA ARG A 105 -5.09 15.13 0.35
C ARG A 105 -5.61 14.88 1.77
N PRO A 106 -5.14 13.82 2.45
CA PRO A 106 -5.48 13.60 3.85
C PRO A 106 -4.90 14.74 4.70
N LYS A 107 -5.65 15.16 5.73
CA LYS A 107 -5.25 16.21 6.67
C LYS A 107 -4.85 15.64 8.03
N ARG A 108 -5.45 14.52 8.43
CA ARG A 108 -5.27 13.88 9.74
C ARG A 108 -5.01 12.39 9.60
N LEU A 109 -3.82 11.95 10.01
CA LEU A 109 -3.40 10.55 9.89
C LEU A 109 -3.07 9.93 11.25
N LEU A 110 -3.41 8.66 11.43
CA LEU A 110 -2.85 7.83 12.50
C LEU A 110 -1.68 7.04 11.93
N VAL A 111 -0.47 7.27 12.44
CA VAL A 111 0.74 6.55 12.02
C VAL A 111 1.08 5.48 13.04
N LEU A 112 0.96 4.22 12.63
CA LEU A 112 1.35 3.05 13.41
C LEU A 112 2.76 2.62 13.01
N VAL A 113 3.70 2.73 13.95
CA VAL A 113 5.11 2.40 13.72
C VAL A 113 5.44 1.12 14.46
N ASN A 114 6.00 0.14 13.75
CA ASN A 114 6.52 -1.07 14.41
C ASN A 114 8.04 -1.00 14.55
N PRO A 115 8.58 -0.70 15.74
CA PRO A 115 10.02 -0.61 15.95
C PRO A 115 10.70 -1.99 15.96
N PHE A 116 9.95 -3.09 16.10
CA PHE A 116 10.47 -4.44 16.26
C PHE A 116 10.45 -5.27 14.97
N GLY A 117 9.77 -4.79 13.92
CA GLY A 117 9.65 -5.49 12.65
C GLY A 117 10.99 -5.65 11.93
N GLY A 118 11.25 -6.85 11.40
CA GLY A 118 12.37 -7.11 10.49
C GLY A 118 13.73 -6.61 10.99
N ARG A 119 14.29 -5.62 10.29
CA ARG A 119 15.60 -4.99 10.58
C ARG A 119 15.56 -3.98 11.74
N LYS A 120 14.43 -3.85 12.45
CA LYS A 120 14.20 -2.89 13.54
C LYS A 120 14.40 -1.43 13.11
N THR A 121 14.01 -1.14 11.88
CA THR A 121 14.21 0.17 11.24
C THR A 121 12.99 1.08 11.31
N GLY A 122 11.84 0.61 11.80
CA GLY A 122 10.57 1.36 11.79
C GLY A 122 10.69 2.80 12.31
N ARG A 123 11.26 2.98 13.51
CA ARG A 123 11.47 4.31 14.12
C ARG A 123 12.40 5.19 13.28
N LYS A 124 13.50 4.63 12.76
CA LYS A 124 14.44 5.34 11.90
C LYS A 124 13.80 5.77 10.58
N VAL A 125 13.05 4.87 9.94
CA VAL A 125 12.33 5.15 8.69
C VAL A 125 11.30 6.25 8.91
N PHE A 126 10.54 6.17 10.01
CA PHE A 126 9.58 7.21 10.37
C PHE A 126 10.26 8.58 10.49
N SER A 127 11.25 8.72 11.37
CA SER A 127 11.90 10.02 11.62
C SER A 127 12.69 10.55 10.42
N ALA A 128 13.33 9.68 9.62
CA ALA A 128 14.19 10.10 8.53
C ALA A 128 13.45 10.36 7.20
N SER A 129 12.34 9.66 6.95
CA SER A 129 11.68 9.68 5.64
C SER A 129 10.21 10.08 5.71
N VAL A 130 9.47 9.57 6.69
CA VAL A 130 8.01 9.78 6.76
C VAL A 130 7.68 11.15 7.36
N GLU A 131 8.18 11.40 8.56
CA GLU A 131 7.88 12.58 9.36
C GLU A 131 8.21 13.91 8.63
N PRO A 132 9.38 14.05 7.97
CA PRO A 132 9.72 15.31 7.29
C PRO A 132 8.82 15.59 6.09
N LEU A 133 8.32 14.55 5.41
CA LEU A 133 7.42 14.69 4.26
C LEU A 133 6.00 15.02 4.70
N LEU A 134 5.48 14.37 5.74
CA LEU A 134 4.17 14.71 6.32
C LEU A 134 4.15 16.16 6.85
N LYS A 135 5.22 16.59 7.53
CA LYS A 135 5.39 17.99 7.98
C LYS A 135 5.41 18.97 6.80
N ALA A 136 6.17 18.66 5.74
CA ALA A 136 6.22 19.49 4.54
C ALA A 136 4.86 19.57 3.82
N ALA A 137 4.04 18.53 3.92
CA ALA A 137 2.69 18.49 3.36
C ALA A 137 1.64 19.21 4.22
N GLY A 138 2.01 19.69 5.42
CA GLY A 138 1.06 20.28 6.36
C GLY A 138 0.06 19.27 6.95
N ILE A 139 0.39 17.98 6.92
CA ILE A 139 -0.48 16.91 7.43
C ILE A 139 -0.28 16.77 8.93
N THR A 140 -1.38 16.84 9.68
CA THR A 140 -1.38 16.54 11.12
C THR A 140 -1.41 15.03 11.31
N TYR A 141 -0.63 14.50 12.24
CA TYR A 141 -0.61 13.07 12.51
C TYR A 141 -0.44 12.76 13.99
N THR A 142 -0.97 11.61 14.39
CA THR A 142 -0.70 10.99 15.69
C THR A 142 0.17 9.76 15.47
N VAL A 143 1.28 9.65 16.18
CA VAL A 143 2.16 8.47 16.11
C VAL A 143 1.87 7.53 17.28
N LYS A 144 1.69 6.24 17.00
CA LYS A 144 1.67 5.18 18.02
C LYS A 144 2.64 4.08 17.64
N GLU A 145 3.51 3.71 18.57
CA GLU A 145 4.41 2.58 18.38
C GLU A 145 3.77 1.28 18.86
N THR A 146 3.89 0.21 18.06
CA THR A 146 3.45 -1.12 18.50
C THR A 146 4.41 -1.65 19.56
N GLN A 147 3.88 -2.42 20.52
CA GLN A 147 4.63 -2.85 21.72
C GLN A 147 4.76 -4.37 21.79
N PHE A 148 3.77 -5.09 21.29
CA PHE A 148 3.69 -6.54 21.25
C PHE A 148 2.94 -6.99 19.99
N GLN A 149 2.95 -8.30 19.72
CA GLN A 149 2.24 -8.89 18.58
C GLN A 149 0.73 -8.65 18.72
N ARG A 150 0.03 -8.27 17.64
CA ARG A 150 -1.39 -7.86 17.65
C ARG A 150 -1.68 -6.51 18.29
N HIS A 151 -0.69 -5.75 18.77
CA HIS A 151 -0.96 -4.41 19.30
C HIS A 151 -1.56 -3.46 18.24
N ALA A 152 -1.20 -3.60 16.95
CA ALA A 152 -1.79 -2.75 15.92
C ALA A 152 -3.28 -3.04 15.68
N LEU A 153 -3.72 -4.27 15.95
CA LEU A 153 -5.12 -4.66 15.92
C LEU A 153 -5.89 -3.89 16.99
N ASP A 154 -5.42 -3.94 18.24
CA ASP A 154 -6.05 -3.24 19.36
C ASP A 154 -6.12 -1.73 19.09
N LEU A 155 -5.01 -1.15 18.63
CA LEU A 155 -4.94 0.27 18.27
C LEU A 155 -5.94 0.64 17.17
N ALA A 156 -6.07 -0.16 16.11
CA ALA A 156 -7.02 0.09 15.04
C ALA A 156 -8.48 -0.06 15.52
N LYS A 157 -8.75 -1.09 16.34
CA LYS A 157 -10.06 -1.37 16.91
C LYS A 157 -10.55 -0.26 17.83
N GLU A 158 -9.66 0.32 18.63
CA GLU A 158 -9.98 1.37 19.62
C GLU A 158 -9.94 2.80 19.05
N SER A 159 -9.42 2.99 17.85
CA SER A 159 -9.26 4.34 17.28
C SER A 159 -10.59 5.01 16.95
N ASP A 160 -10.68 6.32 17.21
CA ASP A 160 -11.79 7.14 16.73
C ASP A 160 -11.58 7.51 15.25
N LEU A 161 -12.17 6.68 14.39
CA LEU A 161 -12.10 6.82 12.94
C LEU A 161 -12.80 8.09 12.41
N SER A 162 -13.64 8.77 13.21
CA SER A 162 -14.30 10.02 12.77
C SER A 162 -13.34 11.21 12.66
N GLN A 163 -12.18 11.12 13.34
CA GLN A 163 -11.17 12.17 13.37
C GLN A 163 -10.00 11.92 12.42
N LEU A 164 -10.06 10.84 11.63
CA LEU A 164 -8.97 10.39 10.79
C LEU A 164 -9.41 10.35 9.33
N ASP A 165 -8.49 10.75 8.45
CA ASP A 165 -8.65 10.61 7.00
C ASP A 165 -7.94 9.33 6.49
N GLY A 166 -7.12 8.70 7.35
CA GLY A 166 -6.44 7.44 7.05
C GLY A 166 -5.56 6.91 8.18
N ILE A 167 -5.22 5.63 8.09
CA ILE A 167 -4.25 4.95 8.96
C ILE A 167 -3.01 4.60 8.14
N VAL A 168 -1.81 4.86 8.64
CA VAL A 168 -0.56 4.61 7.95
C VAL A 168 0.29 3.63 8.74
N CYS A 169 0.64 2.50 8.13
CA CYS A 169 1.48 1.48 8.73
C CYS A 169 2.95 1.67 8.28
N VAL A 170 3.83 2.02 9.20
CA VAL A 170 5.29 2.03 8.98
C VAL A 170 5.85 0.71 9.50
N SER A 171 5.77 -0.32 8.67
CA SER A 171 6.14 -1.71 9.01
C SER A 171 6.29 -2.58 7.76
N GLY A 172 6.23 -3.91 7.92
CA GLY A 172 5.94 -4.85 6.84
C GLY A 172 4.47 -5.27 6.83
N ASP A 173 4.14 -6.22 5.95
CA ASP A 173 2.76 -6.64 5.65
C ASP A 173 1.96 -7.12 6.89
N GLY A 174 2.62 -7.70 7.90
CA GLY A 174 1.95 -8.24 9.09
C GLY A 174 1.19 -7.20 9.93
N VAL A 175 1.73 -5.99 10.08
CA VAL A 175 1.03 -4.92 10.84
C VAL A 175 -0.22 -4.46 10.10
N LEU A 176 -0.18 -4.44 8.77
CA LEU A 176 -1.35 -4.11 7.97
C LEU A 176 -2.47 -5.15 8.16
N VAL A 177 -2.12 -6.43 8.22
CA VAL A 177 -3.08 -7.50 8.53
C VAL A 177 -3.65 -7.34 9.94
N GLU A 178 -2.85 -6.95 10.93
CA GLU A 178 -3.35 -6.63 12.27
C GLU A 178 -4.35 -5.47 12.25
N VAL A 179 -4.04 -4.37 11.55
CA VAL A 179 -4.94 -3.21 11.40
C VAL A 179 -6.25 -3.61 10.73
N LEU A 180 -6.18 -4.35 9.62
CA LEU A 180 -7.35 -4.86 8.91
C LEU A 180 -8.27 -5.64 9.85
N ASN A 181 -7.72 -6.63 10.56
CA ASN A 181 -8.50 -7.43 11.50
C ASN A 181 -9.05 -6.57 12.65
N GLY A 182 -8.30 -5.56 13.12
CA GLY A 182 -8.77 -4.62 14.14
C GLY A 182 -9.98 -3.81 13.69
N LEU A 183 -9.99 -3.36 12.44
CA LEU A 183 -11.14 -2.67 11.84
C LEU A 183 -12.33 -3.61 11.64
N LEU A 184 -12.08 -4.85 11.22
CA LEU A 184 -13.11 -5.88 11.04
C LEU A 184 -13.75 -6.31 12.37
N GLU A 185 -13.00 -6.32 13.48
CA GLU A 185 -13.54 -6.68 14.81
C GLU A 185 -14.39 -5.58 15.47
N ARG A 186 -14.59 -4.44 14.82
CA ARG A 186 -15.40 -3.35 15.37
C ARG A 186 -16.89 -3.60 15.18
N SER A 187 -17.70 -3.04 16.07
CA SER A 187 -19.17 -3.06 15.91
C SER A 187 -19.63 -2.30 14.66
N ASP A 188 -18.89 -1.26 14.24
CA ASP A 188 -19.16 -0.46 13.05
C ASP A 188 -18.25 -0.84 11.85
N TRP A 189 -17.86 -2.11 11.75
CA TRP A 189 -16.85 -2.58 10.79
C TRP A 189 -17.17 -2.23 9.33
N GLU A 190 -18.44 -2.22 8.89
CA GLU A 190 -18.81 -1.89 7.50
C GLU A 190 -18.40 -0.47 7.10
N ARG A 191 -18.41 0.45 8.07
CA ARG A 191 -17.88 1.80 7.90
C ARG A 191 -16.37 1.81 8.12
N ALA A 192 -15.89 1.11 9.14
CA ALA A 192 -14.47 1.10 9.52
C ALA A 192 -13.56 0.53 8.42
N ILE A 193 -13.99 -0.52 7.72
CA ILE A 193 -13.23 -1.18 6.65
C ILE A 193 -13.00 -0.28 5.43
N LYS A 194 -13.80 0.79 5.28
CA LYS A 194 -13.64 1.80 4.24
C LYS A 194 -12.59 2.86 4.59
N MET A 195 -12.03 2.82 5.81
CA MET A 195 -10.94 3.72 6.21
C MET A 195 -9.71 3.46 5.32
N PRO A 196 -9.17 4.47 4.62
CA PRO A 196 -7.96 4.30 3.83
C PRO A 196 -6.79 3.84 4.69
N ILE A 197 -6.06 2.82 4.22
CA ILE A 197 -4.85 2.33 4.88
C ILE A 197 -3.65 2.49 3.96
N GLY A 198 -2.67 3.28 4.38
CA GLY A 198 -1.38 3.43 3.71
C GLY A 198 -0.35 2.45 4.29
N ILE A 199 0.51 1.90 3.43
CA ILE A 199 1.65 1.07 3.85
C ILE A 199 2.97 1.71 3.43
N ILE A 200 3.88 1.88 4.39
CA ILE A 200 5.22 2.41 4.19
C ILE A 200 6.21 1.29 4.51
N PRO A 201 7.04 0.86 3.54
CA PRO A 201 7.91 -0.29 3.70
C PRO A 201 8.99 0.00 4.75
N ALA A 202 8.93 -0.71 5.86
CA ALA A 202 9.94 -0.67 6.92
C ALA A 202 10.23 -2.07 7.52
N GLY A 203 9.61 -3.12 6.97
CA GLY A 203 9.79 -4.52 7.39
C GLY A 203 10.70 -5.33 6.46
N THR A 204 10.71 -6.64 6.67
CA THR A 204 11.40 -7.62 5.79
C THR A 204 10.49 -8.18 4.69
N GLY A 205 9.17 -8.19 4.91
CA GLY A 205 8.15 -8.50 3.90
C GLY A 205 7.37 -7.22 3.62
N ASN A 206 7.49 -6.73 2.39
CA ASN A 206 6.86 -5.50 1.91
C ASN A 206 6.14 -5.77 0.57
N GLY A 207 5.53 -6.95 0.43
CA GLY A 207 4.92 -7.40 -0.82
C GLY A 207 3.80 -6.48 -1.28
N LEU A 208 2.94 -6.05 -0.35
CA LEU A 208 1.85 -5.14 -0.71
C LEU A 208 2.36 -3.75 -1.06
N ALA A 209 3.28 -3.20 -0.26
CA ALA A 209 3.89 -1.91 -0.56
C ALA A 209 4.56 -1.92 -1.94
N LYS A 210 5.30 -2.99 -2.26
CA LYS A 210 5.90 -3.20 -3.57
C LYS A 210 4.84 -3.25 -4.68
N SER A 211 3.76 -4.00 -4.49
CA SER A 211 2.68 -4.11 -5.47
C SER A 211 2.03 -2.76 -5.79
N VAL A 212 1.73 -1.96 -4.76
CA VAL A 212 1.12 -0.63 -4.91
C VAL A 212 2.09 0.35 -5.58
N LEU A 213 3.35 0.38 -5.14
CA LEU A 213 4.35 1.30 -5.68
C LEU A 213 4.70 0.97 -7.14
N ASP A 214 4.87 -0.31 -7.46
CA ASP A 214 5.19 -0.77 -8.82
C ASP A 214 4.06 -0.43 -9.80
N HIS A 215 2.80 -0.58 -9.39
CA HIS A 215 1.63 -0.25 -10.21
C HIS A 215 1.63 1.20 -10.69
N VAL A 216 2.09 2.13 -9.85
CA VAL A 216 2.17 3.56 -10.19
C VAL A 216 3.57 4.00 -10.66
N GLY A 217 4.47 3.05 -10.92
CA GLY A 217 5.82 3.32 -11.43
C GLY A 217 6.76 3.99 -10.42
N GLU A 218 6.50 3.84 -9.12
CA GLU A 218 7.33 4.39 -8.05
C GLU A 218 8.28 3.32 -7.47
N PRO A 219 9.47 3.71 -7.01
CA PRO A 219 10.38 2.80 -6.31
C PRO A 219 9.77 2.32 -4.98
N CYS A 220 10.11 1.08 -4.60
CA CYS A 220 9.71 0.52 -3.32
C CYS A 220 10.59 1.08 -2.19
N ASP A 221 10.33 2.32 -1.78
CA ASP A 221 10.99 2.95 -0.65
C ASP A 221 10.02 3.79 0.19
N ALA A 222 10.44 4.11 1.41
CA ALA A 222 9.61 4.80 2.37
C ALA A 222 9.23 6.23 1.94
N ALA A 223 10.09 6.92 1.18
CA ALA A 223 9.83 8.28 0.76
C ALA A 223 8.80 8.32 -0.38
N SER A 224 8.92 7.44 -1.38
CA SER A 224 7.90 7.27 -2.42
C SER A 224 6.56 6.77 -1.86
N ALA A 225 6.56 5.83 -0.91
CA ALA A 225 5.34 5.41 -0.22
C ALA A 225 4.68 6.57 0.55
N THR A 226 5.46 7.36 1.29
CA THR A 226 4.94 8.53 2.01
C THR A 226 4.39 9.58 1.04
N PHE A 227 5.04 9.78 -0.10
CA PHE A 227 4.55 10.68 -1.13
C PHE A 227 3.19 10.25 -1.69
N LEU A 228 2.98 8.95 -1.93
CA LEU A 228 1.66 8.43 -2.33
C LEU A 228 0.59 8.65 -1.26
N VAL A 229 0.93 8.43 0.02
CA VAL A 229 0.03 8.73 1.16
C VAL A 229 -0.36 10.21 1.15
N ILE A 230 0.60 11.12 0.94
CA ILE A 230 0.34 12.57 0.87
C ILE A 230 -0.59 12.91 -0.29
N ARG A 231 -0.47 12.23 -1.44
CA ARG A 231 -1.36 12.45 -2.58
C ARG A 231 -2.80 12.01 -2.31
N GLY A 232 -3.03 11.12 -1.35
CA GLY A 232 -4.37 10.73 -0.91
C GLY A 232 -5.17 9.89 -1.91
N GLN A 233 -4.55 9.40 -2.99
CA GLN A 233 -5.22 8.53 -3.94
C GLN A 233 -5.42 7.14 -3.31
N THR A 234 -6.66 6.67 -3.33
CA THR A 234 -7.06 5.39 -2.72
C THR A 234 -7.55 4.42 -3.77
N GLN A 235 -7.40 3.14 -3.47
CA GLN A 235 -7.83 2.06 -4.34
C GLN A 235 -8.48 0.95 -3.52
N PRO A 236 -9.61 0.37 -3.96
CA PRO A 236 -10.15 -0.84 -3.36
C PRO A 236 -9.14 -2.00 -3.45
N LEU A 237 -9.06 -2.79 -2.39
CA LEU A 237 -8.25 -4.00 -2.35
C LEU A 237 -9.11 -5.14 -1.84
N ASP A 238 -9.06 -6.27 -2.54
CA ASP A 238 -9.80 -7.45 -2.13
C ASP A 238 -9.21 -8.07 -0.86
N VAL A 239 -10.11 -8.52 0.01
CA VAL A 239 -9.78 -9.24 1.24
C VAL A 239 -10.24 -10.68 1.08
N ALA A 240 -9.28 -11.61 1.05
CA ALA A 240 -9.56 -13.03 1.11
C ALA A 240 -9.96 -13.42 2.54
N THR A 241 -11.01 -14.21 2.66
CA THR A 241 -11.48 -14.74 3.94
C THR A 241 -11.28 -16.25 3.97
N ALA A 242 -10.54 -16.75 4.95
CA ALA A 242 -10.35 -18.17 5.21
C ALA A 242 -11.09 -18.57 6.48
N LYS A 243 -11.85 -19.67 6.44
CA LYS A 243 -12.52 -20.27 7.60
C LYS A 243 -11.96 -21.66 7.83
N GLN A 244 -11.53 -21.94 9.06
CA GLN A 244 -11.15 -23.27 9.50
C GLN A 244 -11.93 -23.60 10.78
N SER A 245 -12.90 -24.51 10.68
CA SER A 245 -13.83 -24.81 11.78
C SER A 245 -14.53 -23.54 12.30
N ASN A 246 -14.25 -23.13 13.54
CA ASN A 246 -14.80 -21.94 14.18
C ASN A 246 -13.88 -20.72 14.09
N VAL A 247 -12.74 -20.83 13.42
CA VAL A 247 -11.76 -19.75 13.32
C VAL A 247 -11.84 -19.12 11.93
N LYS A 248 -11.85 -17.79 11.88
CA LYS A 248 -11.88 -16.98 10.66
C LYS A 248 -10.62 -16.13 10.59
N PHE A 249 -10.02 -16.06 9.41
CA PHE A 249 -8.84 -15.27 9.12
C PHE A 249 -9.08 -14.43 7.87
N HIS A 250 -8.55 -13.22 7.87
CA HIS A 250 -8.57 -12.33 6.72
C HIS A 250 -7.16 -12.13 6.19
N SER A 251 -6.99 -12.23 4.88
CA SER A 251 -5.73 -12.03 4.16
C SER A 251 -5.92 -11.03 3.03
N ILE A 252 -4.89 -10.24 2.75
CA ILE A 252 -4.85 -9.21 1.71
C ILE A 252 -3.70 -9.40 0.73
N LEU A 253 -2.81 -10.35 1.03
CA LEU A 253 -1.60 -10.59 0.25
C LEU A 253 -1.68 -11.98 -0.38
N MET A 254 -1.47 -13.01 0.44
CA MET A 254 -1.41 -14.38 -0.02
C MET A 254 -1.90 -15.38 1.04
N LEU A 255 -2.28 -16.57 0.56
CA LEU A 255 -2.48 -17.77 1.36
C LEU A 255 -1.76 -18.91 0.65
N THR A 256 -0.94 -19.67 1.38
CA THR A 256 -0.11 -20.73 0.80
C THR A 256 -0.28 -22.04 1.56
N TRP A 257 -0.17 -23.15 0.84
CA TRP A 257 -0.12 -24.50 1.40
C TRP A 257 0.90 -25.34 0.65
N GLY A 258 1.58 -26.26 1.35
CA GLY A 258 2.66 -27.07 0.79
C GLY A 258 4.01 -26.36 0.84
N LEU A 259 4.80 -26.45 -0.25
CA LEU A 259 6.21 -26.05 -0.29
C LEU A 259 6.50 -24.68 0.34
N VAL A 260 5.73 -23.65 -0.03
CA VAL A 260 5.99 -22.26 0.41
C VAL A 260 5.66 -22.08 1.89
N ALA A 261 4.55 -22.67 2.36
CA ALA A 261 4.20 -22.65 3.78
C ALA A 261 5.26 -23.37 4.62
N ASP A 262 5.75 -24.53 4.15
CA ASP A 262 6.85 -25.25 4.79
C ASP A 262 8.12 -24.41 4.84
N VAL A 263 8.45 -23.68 3.76
CA VAL A 263 9.58 -22.74 3.73
C VAL A 263 9.40 -21.62 4.75
N ASP A 264 8.24 -20.97 4.78
CA ASP A 264 7.97 -19.85 5.69
C ASP A 264 8.08 -20.29 7.16
N ILE A 265 7.44 -21.40 7.52
CA ILE A 265 7.40 -21.93 8.89
C ILE A 265 8.76 -22.47 9.30
N GLU A 266 9.31 -23.41 8.53
CA GLU A 266 10.51 -24.15 8.94
C GLU A 266 11.80 -23.31 8.83
N SER A 267 11.80 -22.20 8.06
CA SER A 267 12.92 -21.25 8.01
C SER A 267 12.96 -20.27 9.18
N GLU A 268 11.92 -20.18 10.03
CA GLU A 268 11.93 -19.30 11.22
C GLU A 268 13.07 -19.65 12.19
N ARG A 269 13.51 -20.91 12.24
CA ARG A 269 14.72 -21.31 13.01
C ARG A 269 16.02 -20.66 12.50
N LEU A 270 16.00 -20.13 11.28
CA LEU A 270 17.12 -19.43 10.63
C LEU A 270 16.89 -17.90 10.59
N ARG A 271 16.02 -17.35 11.45
CA ARG A 271 15.69 -15.91 11.46
C ARG A 271 16.90 -15.00 11.63
N TRP A 272 18.00 -15.48 12.21
CA TRP A 272 19.27 -14.78 12.30
C TRP A 272 19.88 -14.44 10.93
N MET A 273 19.51 -15.15 9.85
CA MET A 273 19.96 -14.90 8.47
C MET A 273 19.16 -13.79 7.76
N GLY A 274 18.13 -13.22 8.41
CA GLY A 274 17.25 -12.24 7.78
C GLY A 274 16.51 -12.83 6.58
N ALA A 275 16.39 -12.08 5.49
CA ALA A 275 15.64 -12.50 4.30
C ALA A 275 16.25 -13.72 3.58
N LEU A 276 17.57 -13.89 3.65
CA LEU A 276 18.30 -15.00 3.01
C LEU A 276 17.83 -16.39 3.51
N ARG A 277 17.20 -16.45 4.69
CA ARG A 277 16.63 -17.68 5.23
C ARG A 277 15.65 -18.33 4.25
N LEU A 278 14.87 -17.53 3.53
CA LEU A 278 13.86 -18.03 2.61
C LEU A 278 14.51 -18.71 1.40
N ASP A 279 15.55 -18.10 0.83
CA ASP A 279 16.30 -18.65 -0.30
C ASP A 279 16.99 -19.96 0.08
N VAL A 280 17.73 -19.95 1.20
CA VAL A 280 18.45 -21.12 1.69
C VAL A 280 17.50 -22.26 2.00
N TYR A 281 16.39 -21.97 2.66
CA TYR A 281 15.44 -23.00 3.02
C TYR A 281 14.67 -23.54 1.81
N THR A 282 14.37 -22.67 0.84
CA THR A 282 13.81 -23.08 -0.46
C THR A 282 14.73 -24.09 -1.15
N LEU A 283 16.04 -23.83 -1.19
CA LEU A 283 17.01 -24.78 -1.78
C LEU A 283 17.00 -26.13 -1.06
N ILE A 284 17.02 -26.12 0.29
CA ILE A 284 16.95 -27.35 1.10
C ILE A 284 15.67 -28.15 0.77
N ARG A 285 14.53 -27.45 0.63
CA ARG A 285 13.24 -28.08 0.33
C ARG A 285 13.09 -28.53 -1.11
N ILE A 286 13.75 -27.88 -2.06
CA ILE A 286 13.82 -28.35 -3.45
C ILE A 286 14.67 -29.63 -3.52
N SER A 287 15.78 -29.70 -2.79
CA SER A 287 16.61 -30.92 -2.73
C SER A 287 15.89 -32.10 -2.06
N ASN A 288 14.97 -31.83 -1.13
CA ASN A 288 14.16 -32.84 -0.44
C ASN A 288 12.66 -32.54 -0.61
N LEU A 289 12.20 -32.55 -1.87
CA LEU A 289 10.85 -32.15 -2.22
C LEU A 289 9.80 -33.07 -1.61
N ARG A 290 8.88 -32.49 -0.83
CA ARG A 290 7.70 -33.19 -0.30
C ARG A 290 6.53 -33.04 -1.26
N LYS A 291 5.65 -34.03 -1.23
CA LYS A 291 4.36 -34.04 -1.91
C LYS A 291 3.26 -34.03 -0.85
N TYR A 292 2.20 -33.30 -1.12
CA TYR A 292 1.09 -33.09 -0.18
C TYR A 292 -0.21 -33.60 -0.80
N ASN A 293 -0.82 -34.59 -0.16
CA ASN A 293 -2.11 -35.10 -0.60
C ASN A 293 -3.22 -34.19 -0.09
N GLY A 294 -4.19 -33.89 -0.95
CA GLY A 294 -5.32 -33.04 -0.64
C GLY A 294 -6.29 -32.98 -1.82
N GLN A 295 -7.45 -32.37 -1.58
CA GLN A 295 -8.43 -32.05 -2.60
C GLN A 295 -8.68 -30.54 -2.56
N LEU A 296 -8.71 -29.92 -3.74
CA LEU A 296 -9.00 -28.50 -3.91
C LEU A 296 -10.31 -28.35 -4.68
N TYR A 297 -11.24 -27.60 -4.10
CA TYR A 297 -12.49 -27.23 -4.72
C TYR A 297 -12.52 -25.72 -4.95
N TYR A 298 -12.86 -25.28 -6.16
CA TYR A 298 -12.85 -23.86 -6.50
C TYR A 298 -13.84 -23.54 -7.62
N ILE A 299 -14.16 -22.26 -7.77
CA ILE A 299 -14.93 -21.73 -8.90
C ILE A 299 -13.95 -20.96 -9.79
N PRO A 300 -13.79 -21.33 -11.07
CA PRO A 300 -12.90 -20.64 -11.99
C PRO A 300 -13.45 -19.25 -12.33
N ALA A 301 -12.55 -18.28 -12.49
CA ALA A 301 -12.91 -16.98 -13.04
C ALA A 301 -13.35 -17.11 -14.52
N PRO A 302 -14.13 -16.15 -15.05
CA PRO A 302 -14.52 -16.15 -16.45
C PRO A 302 -13.31 -16.29 -17.39
N GLY A 303 -13.40 -17.23 -18.34
CA GLY A 303 -12.30 -17.58 -19.26
C GLY A 303 -11.35 -18.67 -18.77
N TYR A 304 -11.50 -19.15 -17.52
CA TYR A 304 -10.70 -20.23 -16.94
C TYR A 304 -11.51 -21.50 -16.65
N GLU A 305 -12.72 -21.61 -17.21
CA GLU A 305 -13.68 -22.68 -16.93
C GLU A 305 -13.18 -24.08 -17.31
N GLY A 306 -12.19 -24.15 -18.21
CA GLY A 306 -11.51 -25.36 -18.64
C GLY A 306 -10.39 -25.83 -17.71
N THR A 307 -10.11 -25.11 -16.61
CA THR A 307 -9.15 -25.56 -15.59
C THR A 307 -9.85 -26.45 -14.56
N GLY A 308 -9.21 -27.57 -14.20
CA GLY A 308 -9.75 -28.53 -13.24
C GLY A 308 -10.87 -29.42 -13.81
N THR A 309 -11.30 -30.42 -13.04
CA THR A 309 -12.39 -31.32 -13.44
C THR A 309 -13.72 -30.83 -12.87
N PRO A 310 -14.84 -30.87 -13.62
CA PRO A 310 -16.16 -30.55 -13.06
C PRO A 310 -16.46 -31.38 -11.81
N LEU A 311 -16.92 -30.72 -10.76
CA LEU A 311 -17.27 -31.37 -9.50
C LEU A 311 -18.58 -32.16 -9.66
N ASN A 312 -18.64 -33.38 -9.13
CA ASN A 312 -19.90 -34.15 -9.10
C ASN A 312 -20.93 -33.45 -8.20
N GLU A 313 -22.10 -33.10 -8.75
CA GLU A 313 -23.15 -32.37 -8.05
C GLU A 313 -23.65 -33.06 -6.77
N GLU A 314 -23.72 -34.39 -6.74
CA GLU A 314 -24.18 -35.15 -5.57
C GLU A 314 -23.16 -35.08 -4.43
N PHE A 315 -21.87 -35.17 -4.76
CA PHE A 315 -20.78 -34.98 -3.80
C PHE A 315 -20.72 -33.54 -3.30
N ALA A 316 -20.91 -32.57 -4.20
CA ALA A 316 -20.91 -31.15 -3.89
C ALA A 316 -21.99 -30.79 -2.86
N ARG A 317 -23.22 -31.29 -3.03
CA ARG A 317 -24.31 -31.09 -2.07
C ARG A 317 -23.99 -31.69 -0.70
N THR A 318 -23.37 -32.86 -0.66
CA THR A 318 -23.17 -33.60 0.59
C THR A 318 -22.00 -33.03 1.40
N THR A 319 -20.91 -32.62 0.75
CA THR A 319 -19.64 -32.21 1.39
C THR A 319 -19.50 -30.69 1.57
N LEU A 320 -19.91 -29.88 0.58
CA LEU A 320 -19.76 -28.42 0.65
C LEU A 320 -20.86 -27.76 1.49
N MET A 321 -22.08 -28.31 1.51
CA MET A 321 -23.18 -27.72 2.30
C MET A 321 -23.07 -28.06 3.79
N THR A 322 -22.69 -29.30 4.15
CA THR A 322 -22.52 -29.69 5.56
C THR A 322 -21.38 -28.95 6.25
N SER A 323 -20.29 -28.65 5.53
CA SER A 323 -19.17 -27.85 6.05
C SER A 323 -19.51 -26.35 6.20
N GLY A 324 -20.41 -25.81 5.36
CA GLY A 324 -20.90 -24.44 5.44
C GLY A 324 -21.95 -24.19 6.53
N GLU A 325 -22.86 -25.15 6.75
CA GLU A 325 -24.02 -24.98 7.66
C GLU A 325 -23.74 -25.40 9.12
N ALA A 326 -22.80 -26.31 9.38
CA ALA A 326 -22.59 -26.87 10.73
C ALA A 326 -22.07 -25.89 11.79
N ASN A 327 -21.65 -24.67 11.41
CA ASN A 327 -21.17 -23.65 12.34
C ASN A 327 -21.68 -22.25 11.96
N SER A 328 -22.99 -22.10 11.85
CA SER A 328 -23.66 -20.79 11.79
C SER A 328 -23.79 -20.17 13.18
N ASP A 329 -22.65 -19.98 13.86
CA ASP A 329 -22.62 -19.06 14.99
C ASP A 329 -22.89 -17.65 14.44
N SER A 330 -24.06 -17.09 14.75
CA SER A 330 -24.53 -15.78 14.29
C SER A 330 -23.55 -14.62 14.60
N SER A 331 -22.59 -14.84 15.49
CA SER A 331 -21.48 -13.92 15.77
C SER A 331 -20.42 -13.90 14.65
N LEU A 332 -20.17 -15.03 13.97
CA LEU A 332 -19.17 -15.19 12.90
C LEU A 332 -19.67 -14.76 11.51
N GLN A 333 -20.99 -14.62 11.34
CA GLN A 333 -21.61 -14.08 10.11
C GLN A 333 -21.40 -12.56 9.95
N LYS A 334 -20.96 -11.87 11.00
CA LYS A 334 -21.01 -10.41 11.02
C LYS A 334 -19.92 -9.71 10.21
N HIS A 335 -18.78 -10.32 9.91
CA HIS A 335 -17.62 -9.61 9.36
C HIS A 335 -17.13 -10.22 8.04
N GLY A 336 -17.30 -9.55 6.90
CA GLY A 336 -16.81 -10.04 5.61
C GLY A 336 -17.36 -11.43 5.26
N ASP A 337 -18.68 -11.61 5.32
CA ASP A 337 -19.34 -12.84 4.89
C ASP A 337 -19.11 -13.00 3.37
N PRO A 338 -18.47 -14.09 2.90
CA PRO A 338 -18.26 -14.33 1.46
C PRO A 338 -19.56 -14.60 0.68
N GLY A 339 -20.72 -14.34 1.30
CA GLY A 339 -22.02 -14.86 0.89
C GLY A 339 -22.14 -16.35 1.20
N SER A 340 -23.34 -16.89 1.04
CA SER A 340 -23.51 -18.35 0.98
C SER A 340 -22.66 -18.88 -0.17
N LEU A 341 -21.86 -19.94 0.05
CA LEU A 341 -21.18 -20.68 -1.02
C LEU A 341 -22.14 -20.82 -2.20
N GLN A 342 -21.73 -20.38 -3.40
CA GLN A 342 -22.59 -20.40 -4.56
C GLN A 342 -23.15 -21.81 -4.74
N LYS A 343 -24.48 -21.91 -4.64
CA LYS A 343 -25.21 -23.18 -4.70
C LYS A 343 -25.27 -23.77 -6.11
N ASN A 344 -24.70 -23.08 -7.10
CA ASN A 344 -24.60 -23.60 -8.46
C ASN A 344 -23.39 -24.54 -8.57
N PHE A 345 -23.58 -25.80 -8.17
CA PHE A 345 -22.52 -26.80 -8.13
C PHE A 345 -21.89 -27.12 -9.51
N SER A 346 -22.60 -26.80 -10.61
CA SER A 346 -22.08 -26.97 -11.97
C SER A 346 -20.87 -26.07 -12.30
N GLU A 347 -20.71 -24.97 -11.57
CA GLU A 347 -19.59 -24.04 -11.73
C GLU A 347 -18.34 -24.48 -10.98
N TRP A 348 -18.47 -25.37 -9.99
CA TRP A 348 -17.35 -25.83 -9.19
C TRP A 348 -16.44 -26.77 -9.98
N ARG A 349 -15.16 -26.73 -9.62
CA ARG A 349 -14.10 -27.58 -10.14
C ARG A 349 -13.37 -28.25 -8.99
N GLU A 350 -12.84 -29.42 -9.26
CA GLU A 350 -12.00 -30.20 -8.36
C GLU A 350 -10.59 -30.37 -8.96
N MET A 351 -9.60 -30.39 -8.07
CA MET A 351 -8.27 -30.91 -8.34
C MET A 351 -7.87 -31.84 -7.20
N GLU A 352 -7.35 -33.01 -7.56
CA GLU A 352 -6.80 -33.97 -6.62
C GLU A 352 -5.27 -33.93 -6.64
N GLY A 353 -4.68 -34.04 -5.46
CA GLY A 353 -3.23 -34.14 -5.31
C GLY A 353 -2.64 -35.46 -5.86
N PRO A 354 -1.34 -35.68 -5.70
CA PRO A 354 -0.45 -34.92 -4.83
C PRO A 354 -0.06 -33.55 -5.38
N PHE A 355 -0.16 -32.53 -4.54
CA PHE A 355 0.32 -31.18 -4.83
C PHE A 355 1.77 -30.98 -4.33
N ILE A 356 2.48 -30.04 -4.95
CA ILE A 356 3.73 -29.49 -4.39
C ILE A 356 3.42 -28.22 -3.60
N LEU A 357 2.49 -27.41 -4.10
CA LEU A 357 2.15 -26.08 -3.60
C LEU A 357 0.74 -25.73 -4.06
N ILE A 358 -0.03 -25.09 -3.18
CA ILE A 358 -1.20 -24.29 -3.55
C ILE A 358 -0.90 -22.85 -3.13
N TRP A 359 -1.12 -21.91 -4.04
CA TRP A 359 -0.85 -20.49 -3.84
C TRP A 359 -2.07 -19.67 -4.25
N LEU A 360 -2.61 -18.91 -3.31
CA LEU A 360 -3.63 -17.88 -3.56
C LEU A 360 -2.99 -16.52 -3.36
N ASN A 361 -3.19 -15.60 -4.29
CA ASN A 361 -2.53 -14.29 -4.29
C ASN A 361 -3.52 -13.19 -4.71
N ASN A 362 -3.57 -12.12 -3.94
CA ASN A 362 -4.43 -10.96 -4.24
C ASN A 362 -3.69 -9.86 -5.01
N VAL A 363 -2.35 -9.86 -4.97
CA VAL A 363 -1.52 -8.80 -5.58
C VAL A 363 -0.30 -9.37 -6.30
N PRO A 364 0.31 -8.66 -7.27
CA PRO A 364 1.40 -9.19 -8.07
C PRO A 364 2.64 -9.60 -7.27
N PHE A 365 3.08 -8.75 -6.36
CA PHE A 365 4.29 -8.95 -5.57
C PHE A 365 3.96 -9.45 -4.18
N VAL A 366 4.65 -10.52 -3.78
CA VAL A 366 4.55 -11.13 -2.45
C VAL A 366 5.76 -10.80 -1.58
N SER A 367 6.82 -10.27 -2.21
CA SER A 367 7.95 -9.60 -1.58
C SER A 367 8.56 -8.60 -2.58
N GLU A 368 9.55 -7.82 -2.15
CA GLU A 368 10.22 -6.85 -3.03
C GLU A 368 10.87 -7.47 -4.28
N SER A 369 11.25 -8.75 -4.21
CA SER A 369 11.98 -9.46 -5.27
C SER A 369 11.16 -10.56 -5.96
N VAL A 370 9.93 -10.83 -5.53
CA VAL A 370 9.11 -11.93 -6.05
C VAL A 370 7.79 -11.40 -6.58
N ASN A 371 7.70 -11.30 -7.91
CA ASN A 371 6.47 -11.06 -8.65
C ASN A 371 5.81 -12.41 -8.97
N ALA A 372 5.01 -12.92 -8.03
CA ALA A 372 4.39 -14.23 -8.14
C ALA A 372 3.19 -14.25 -9.09
N ALA A 373 2.55 -13.10 -9.33
CA ALA A 373 1.38 -12.99 -10.19
C ALA A 373 1.48 -11.74 -11.10
N PRO A 374 2.34 -11.74 -12.13
CA PRO A 374 2.57 -10.56 -12.98
C PRO A 374 1.33 -10.11 -13.76
N ASN A 375 0.38 -11.02 -13.97
CA ASN A 375 -0.89 -10.75 -14.64
C ASN A 375 -2.01 -10.37 -13.68
N ALA A 376 -1.78 -10.38 -12.36
CA ALA A 376 -2.76 -9.93 -11.39
C ALA A 376 -2.99 -8.43 -11.62
N LYS A 377 -4.08 -8.10 -12.29
CA LYS A 377 -4.59 -6.74 -12.30
C LYS A 377 -5.33 -6.60 -11.00
N THR A 378 -4.85 -5.73 -10.12
CA THR A 378 -5.79 -5.12 -9.18
C THR A 378 -6.81 -4.38 -10.06
N ASP A 379 -8.10 -4.65 -9.90
CA ASP A 379 -9.13 -4.00 -10.73
C ASP A 379 -9.08 -2.47 -10.52
N ILE A 380 -8.44 -1.72 -11.43
CA ILE A 380 -8.58 -0.25 -11.51
C ILE A 380 -8.43 0.26 -12.94
N TRP A 381 -9.18 1.34 -13.16
CA TRP A 381 -9.18 2.32 -14.24
C TRP A 381 -10.12 1.99 -15.42
N THR A 382 -11.42 2.19 -15.17
CA THR A 382 -12.28 2.96 -16.10
C THR A 382 -12.59 4.31 -15.51
#